data_AF-A0AAD4LKJ6-F1
#
_entry.id   AF-A0AAD4LKJ6-F1
#
_cell.length_a   1.000
_cell.length_b   1.000
_cell.length_c   1.000
_cell.angle_alpha   90.00
_cell.angle_beta   90.00
_cell.angle_gamma   90.00
#
_symmetry.space_group_name_H-M   'P 1'
#
loop_
_entity.id
_entity.type
_entity.pdbx_description
1 polymer ?
#
loop_
_entity_poly.entity_id
_entity_poly.type
_entity_poly.pdbx_seq_one_letter_code
_entity_poly.pdbx_strand_id
1 'polypeptide(L)'
;MTSLIMRAHLRQSLRPAARPLLQRGSNARRTLITLKESLYEVTATSTGGRDGTISSTPTDGTAPLNLKFAVPKAIGGRGDEGHNPEQLFAAGYSACFLGAIQAAAAKQGKKEVGAQAVVHADVSLGRPTDRLGFGLKVVLRVEGVEDQSIIDAAHEMCPYSRALREAIVVEVQKQKA
;
A
#
# COMPACT_ATOMS: atom_id res chain seq x y z
N MET A 1 -63.75 -40.53 -34.08
CA MET A 1 -64.40 -39.58 -33.15
C MET A 1 -63.31 -38.58 -32.74
N THR A 2 -62.91 -37.64 -33.60
CA THR A 2 -63.46 -36.28 -33.80
C THR A 2 -63.52 -35.43 -32.52
N SER A 3 -63.12 -34.16 -32.66
CA SER A 3 -63.06 -33.05 -31.68
C SER A 3 -61.75 -32.93 -30.88
N LEU A 4 -61.13 -31.76 -30.69
CA LEU A 4 -61.72 -30.41 -30.68
C LEU A 4 -60.70 -29.33 -31.09
N ILE A 5 -61.26 -28.33 -31.76
CA ILE A 5 -60.75 -27.00 -32.12
C ILE A 5 -60.34 -26.21 -30.86
N MET A 6 -59.34 -25.30 -30.93
CA MET A 6 -59.54 -23.84 -30.80
C MET A 6 -58.30 -23.02 -30.36
N ARG A 7 -57.81 -22.21 -31.31
CA ARG A 7 -57.37 -20.80 -31.26
C ARG A 7 -56.80 -20.15 -29.97
N ALA A 8 -55.62 -19.56 -30.18
CA ALA A 8 -55.25 -18.14 -30.01
C ALA A 8 -55.14 -17.53 -28.59
N HIS A 9 -53.98 -16.94 -28.28
CA HIS A 9 -53.71 -15.50 -28.41
C HIS A 9 -52.38 -15.09 -27.73
N LEU A 10 -51.70 -14.13 -28.36
CA LEU A 10 -50.68 -13.21 -27.84
C LEU A 10 -50.74 -12.97 -26.31
N ARG A 11 -49.57 -12.90 -25.65
CA ARG A 11 -49.21 -11.77 -24.79
C ARG A 11 -47.75 -11.81 -24.30
N GLN A 12 -47.05 -10.75 -24.70
CA GLN A 12 -46.17 -9.90 -23.88
C GLN A 12 -44.84 -10.44 -23.38
N SER A 13 -43.81 -9.86 -23.99
CA SER A 13 -42.46 -9.68 -23.49
C SER A 13 -42.43 -9.33 -21.99
N LEU A 14 -41.69 -10.10 -21.22
CA LEU A 14 -41.15 -9.65 -19.94
C LEU A 14 -39.64 -9.80 -19.99
N ARG A 15 -38.98 -8.68 -20.33
CA ARG A 15 -37.55 -8.49 -20.07
C ARG A 15 -37.37 -8.58 -18.55
N PRO A 16 -36.41 -9.35 -18.02
CA PRO A 16 -36.09 -9.22 -16.61
C PRO A 16 -35.54 -7.80 -16.40
N ALA A 17 -36.17 -7.06 -15.49
CA ALA A 17 -35.71 -5.75 -15.07
C ALA A 17 -34.25 -5.85 -14.60
N ALA A 18 -33.37 -5.08 -15.23
CA ALA A 18 -32.00 -4.92 -14.78
C ALA A 18 -32.04 -4.44 -13.33
N ARG A 19 -31.53 -5.28 -12.43
CA ARG A 19 -31.37 -4.97 -11.01
C ARG A 19 -30.43 -3.77 -10.91
N PRO A 20 -30.85 -2.60 -10.39
CA PRO A 20 -29.93 -1.48 -10.28
C PRO A 20 -28.84 -1.90 -9.31
N LEU A 21 -27.60 -1.86 -9.78
CA LEU A 21 -26.41 -1.99 -8.94
C LEU A 21 -26.56 -0.96 -7.83
N LEU A 22 -26.68 -1.42 -6.59
CA LEU A 22 -26.54 -0.59 -5.41
C LEU A 22 -25.16 0.07 -5.50
N GLN A 23 -25.13 1.30 -6.01
CA GLN A 23 -24.01 2.20 -5.79
C GLN A 23 -23.98 2.46 -4.30
N ARG A 24 -23.18 1.66 -3.60
CA ARG A 24 -22.86 1.84 -2.21
C ARG A 24 -22.01 3.11 -2.14
N GLY A 25 -22.68 4.25 -2.02
CA GLY A 25 -22.03 5.54 -1.79
C GLY A 25 -21.15 5.39 -0.56
N SER A 26 -19.83 5.34 -0.75
CA SER A 26 -18.90 5.35 0.35
C SER A 26 -18.99 6.74 0.97
N ASN A 27 -19.50 6.83 2.19
CA ASN A 27 -19.34 8.00 3.07
C ASN A 27 -17.87 8.10 3.54
N ALA A 28 -16.91 7.92 2.63
CA ALA A 28 -15.51 8.14 2.90
C ALA A 28 -15.29 9.65 2.89
N ARG A 29 -15.11 10.23 4.08
CA ARG A 29 -14.72 11.63 4.23
C ARG A 29 -13.41 11.83 3.46
N ARG A 30 -13.41 12.65 2.41
CA ARG A 30 -12.19 13.01 1.68
C ARG A 30 -11.21 13.63 2.68
N THR A 31 -10.07 12.99 2.87
CA THR A 31 -8.93 13.54 3.62
C THR A 31 -7.97 14.21 2.64
N LEU A 32 -6.98 14.98 3.13
CA LEU A 32 -5.93 15.59 2.29
C LEU A 32 -5.16 14.57 1.43
N ILE A 33 -5.24 13.29 1.77
CA ILE A 33 -4.57 12.17 1.10
C ILE A 33 -5.52 11.32 0.24
N THR A 34 -6.82 11.61 0.22
CA THR A 34 -7.77 10.87 -0.61
C THR A 34 -7.56 11.23 -2.09
N LEU A 35 -7.36 10.21 -2.92
CA LEU A 35 -7.09 10.37 -4.35
C LEU A 35 -8.28 11.03 -5.07
N LYS A 36 -7.99 12.06 -5.88
CA LYS A 36 -8.93 12.60 -6.88
C LYS A 36 -8.91 11.74 -8.15
N GLU A 37 -7.73 11.26 -8.52
CA GLU A 37 -7.46 10.43 -9.68
C GLU A 37 -6.37 9.41 -9.34
N SER A 38 -6.36 8.28 -10.05
CA SER A 38 -5.38 7.20 -9.89
C SER A 38 -4.41 7.21 -11.05
N LEU A 39 -3.11 7.27 -10.76
CA LEU A 39 -2.05 7.29 -11.79
C LEU A 39 -1.46 5.90 -12.04
N TYR A 40 -1.50 5.02 -11.05
CA TYR A 40 -0.93 3.68 -11.09
C TYR A 40 -1.65 2.79 -10.09
N GLU A 41 -1.95 1.56 -10.49
CA GLU A 41 -2.60 0.57 -9.63
C GLU A 41 -1.87 -0.77 -9.70
N VAL A 42 -1.86 -1.47 -8.56
CA VAL A 42 -1.34 -2.82 -8.45
C VAL A 42 -2.21 -3.59 -7.48
N THR A 43 -2.62 -4.80 -7.88
CA THR A 43 -3.34 -5.71 -6.98
C THR A 43 -2.36 -6.70 -6.41
N ALA A 44 -2.33 -6.90 -5.09
CA ALA A 44 -1.58 -7.96 -4.43
C ALA A 44 -2.53 -8.99 -3.82
N THR A 45 -2.31 -10.27 -4.10
CA THR A 45 -3.08 -11.39 -3.55
C THR A 45 -2.19 -12.19 -2.63
N SER A 46 -2.64 -12.40 -1.38
CA SER A 46 -1.95 -13.22 -0.39
C SER A 46 -2.78 -14.44 -0.03
N THR A 47 -2.15 -15.61 0.05
CA THR A 47 -2.76 -16.88 0.51
C THR A 47 -1.92 -17.44 1.66
N GLY A 48 -2.54 -18.04 2.68
CA GLY A 48 -1.82 -18.56 3.86
C GLY A 48 -1.38 -17.50 4.89
N GLY A 49 -1.61 -16.21 4.62
CA GLY A 49 -1.31 -15.14 5.58
C GLY A 49 0.20 -14.88 5.71
N ARG A 50 0.71 -14.88 6.95
CA ARG A 50 2.14 -14.60 7.24
C ARG A 50 3.06 -15.79 7.01
N ASP A 51 2.50 -16.97 6.74
CA ASP A 51 3.22 -18.21 6.38
C ASP A 51 2.62 -18.78 5.10
N GLY A 52 2.92 -18.12 3.98
CA GLY A 52 2.14 -18.28 2.76
C GLY A 52 2.81 -17.72 1.54
N THR A 53 2.02 -17.28 0.56
CA THR A 53 2.55 -16.70 -0.68
C THR A 53 1.84 -15.41 -1.01
N ILE A 54 2.58 -14.49 -1.62
CA ILE A 54 2.06 -13.25 -2.19
C ILE A 54 2.43 -13.17 -3.66
N SER A 55 1.48 -12.74 -4.48
CA SER A 55 1.67 -12.39 -5.89
C SER A 55 1.06 -11.04 -6.19
N SER A 56 1.69 -10.21 -7.02
CA SER A 56 1.11 -8.96 -7.49
C SER A 56 0.74 -8.99 -8.98
N THR A 57 -0.13 -8.07 -9.37
CA THR A 57 -0.55 -7.86 -10.77
C THR A 57 -0.59 -6.35 -11.03
N PRO A 58 0.49 -5.78 -11.60
CA PRO A 58 0.55 -4.37 -12.01
C PRO A 58 -0.40 -4.07 -13.19
N THR A 59 -1.05 -2.91 -13.20
CA THR A 59 -1.94 -2.53 -14.32
C THR A 59 -1.20 -2.10 -15.58
N ASP A 60 0.07 -1.73 -15.46
CA ASP A 60 0.91 -1.27 -16.57
C ASP A 60 1.66 -2.42 -17.28
N GLY A 61 1.41 -3.67 -16.89
CA GLY A 61 2.04 -4.85 -17.48
C GLY A 61 3.50 -5.06 -17.05
N THR A 62 3.99 -4.33 -16.05
CA THR A 62 5.33 -4.58 -15.48
C THR A 62 5.40 -5.91 -14.74
N ALA A 63 6.62 -6.34 -14.42
CA ALA A 63 6.87 -7.64 -13.79
C ALA A 63 6.17 -7.74 -12.42
N PRO A 64 5.47 -8.85 -12.15
CA PRO A 64 4.82 -9.07 -10.86
C PRO A 64 5.84 -9.40 -9.76
N LEU A 65 5.51 -9.01 -8.53
CA LEU A 65 6.20 -9.44 -7.33
C LEU A 65 5.65 -10.81 -6.91
N ASN A 66 6.50 -11.83 -6.81
CA ASN A 66 6.11 -13.16 -6.35
C ASN A 66 7.04 -13.59 -5.22
N LEU A 67 6.51 -13.73 -4.00
CA LEU A 67 7.30 -14.05 -2.82
C LEU A 67 6.63 -15.13 -1.97
N LYS A 68 7.46 -15.99 -1.37
CA LYS A 68 7.07 -16.86 -0.26
C LYS A 68 7.27 -16.09 1.04
N PHE A 69 6.28 -16.17 1.92
CA PHE A 69 6.34 -15.61 3.27
C PHE A 69 6.56 -16.70 4.30
N ALA A 70 7.27 -16.33 5.36
CA ALA A 70 7.47 -17.15 6.54
C ALA A 70 7.38 -16.28 7.79
N VAL A 71 6.86 -16.85 8.88
CA VAL A 71 6.77 -16.15 10.15
C VAL A 71 8.15 -16.14 10.84
N PRO A 72 8.67 -14.98 11.25
CA PRO A 72 9.93 -14.91 12.01
C PRO A 72 9.85 -15.65 13.35
N LYS A 73 10.97 -16.25 13.79
CA LYS A 73 11.06 -16.93 15.10
C LYS A 73 10.64 -16.03 16.26
N ALA A 74 11.01 -14.75 16.19
CA ALA A 74 10.72 -13.75 17.22
C ALA A 74 9.22 -13.57 17.52
N ILE A 75 8.34 -13.94 16.58
CA ILE A 75 6.89 -13.85 16.75
C ILE A 75 6.19 -15.22 16.66
N GLY A 76 6.92 -16.31 16.98
CA GLY A 76 6.36 -17.65 17.11
C GLY A 76 6.37 -18.50 15.83
N GLY A 77 7.07 -18.05 14.78
CA GLY A 77 7.27 -18.85 13.57
C GLY A 77 8.41 -19.85 13.70
N ARG A 78 8.49 -20.78 12.74
CA ARG A 78 9.58 -21.77 12.67
C ARG A 78 10.90 -21.17 12.20
N GLY A 79 10.87 -19.96 11.62
CA GLY A 79 12.02 -19.31 11.01
C GLY A 79 12.46 -19.98 9.71
N ASP A 80 11.48 -20.47 8.95
CA ASP A 80 11.71 -21.02 7.62
C ASP A 80 12.17 -19.93 6.66
N GLU A 81 12.79 -20.33 5.55
CA GLU A 81 13.14 -19.40 4.47
C GLU A 81 11.87 -18.78 3.85
N GLY A 82 11.87 -17.44 3.82
CA GLY A 82 10.80 -16.62 3.26
C GLY A 82 10.94 -15.16 3.69
N HIS A 83 10.13 -14.32 3.07
CA HIS A 83 9.97 -12.91 3.44
C HIS A 83 8.87 -12.72 4.48
N ASN A 84 8.64 -11.48 4.91
CA ASN A 84 7.52 -11.15 5.79
C ASN A 84 6.95 -9.76 5.46
N PRO A 85 5.72 -9.46 5.93
CA PRO A 85 5.08 -8.17 5.66
C PRO A 85 5.91 -6.96 6.09
N GLU A 86 6.65 -7.05 7.20
CA GLU A 86 7.46 -5.92 7.71
C GLU A 86 8.65 -5.64 6.81
N GLN A 87 9.29 -6.67 6.24
CA GLN A 87 10.35 -6.50 5.23
C GLN A 87 9.82 -5.81 3.98
N LEU A 88 8.66 -6.21 3.46
CA LEU A 88 8.05 -5.55 2.30
C LEU A 88 7.70 -4.10 2.62
N PHE A 89 7.17 -3.85 3.81
CA PHE A 89 6.82 -2.52 4.25
C PHE A 89 8.06 -1.62 4.40
N ALA A 90 9.14 -2.14 5.01
CA ALA A 90 10.42 -1.45 5.13
C ALA A 90 11.00 -1.09 3.75
N ALA A 91 11.04 -2.06 2.83
CA ALA A 91 11.54 -1.86 1.47
C ALA A 91 10.72 -0.83 0.69
N GLY A 92 9.38 -0.93 0.76
CA GLY A 92 8.49 0.02 0.11
C GLY A 92 8.63 1.43 0.68
N TYR A 93 8.74 1.56 2.01
CA TYR A 93 8.85 2.85 2.66
C TYR A 93 10.22 3.52 2.38
N SER A 94 11.33 2.80 2.51
CA SER A 94 12.65 3.38 2.22
C SER A 94 12.74 3.87 0.77
N ALA A 95 12.26 3.08 -0.19
CA ALA A 95 12.23 3.47 -1.61
C ALA A 95 11.31 4.68 -1.86
N CYS A 96 10.12 4.70 -1.26
CA CYS A 96 9.17 5.81 -1.39
C CYS A 96 9.72 7.11 -0.80
N PHE A 97 10.39 7.03 0.35
CA PHE A 97 10.98 8.19 1.02
C PHE A 97 12.23 8.70 0.29
N LEU A 98 13.07 7.80 -0.26
CA LEU A 98 14.19 8.20 -1.12
C LEU A 98 13.71 8.96 -2.37
N GLY A 99 12.65 8.49 -3.03
CA GLY A 99 12.04 9.22 -4.15
C GLY A 99 11.53 10.61 -3.74
N ALA A 100 10.98 10.75 -2.53
CA ALA A 100 10.58 12.03 -1.97
C ALA A 100 11.79 12.96 -1.71
N ILE A 101 12.89 12.45 -1.17
CA ILE A 101 14.15 13.20 -0.99
C ILE A 101 14.65 13.72 -2.34
N GLN A 102 14.71 12.86 -3.35
CA GLN A 102 15.15 13.24 -4.70
C GLN A 102 14.28 14.36 -5.29
N ALA A 103 12.96 14.24 -5.14
CA ALA A 103 12.03 15.25 -5.64
C ALA A 103 12.12 16.58 -4.86
N ALA A 104 12.27 16.53 -3.53
CA ALA A 104 12.46 17.71 -2.69
C ALA A 104 13.78 18.43 -3.03
N ALA A 105 14.87 17.68 -3.15
CA ALA A 105 16.18 18.21 -3.53
C ALA A 105 16.16 18.86 -4.92
N ALA A 106 15.51 18.21 -5.90
CA ALA A 106 15.35 18.74 -7.24
C ALA A 106 14.57 20.07 -7.27
N LYS A 107 13.51 20.21 -6.46
CA LYS A 107 12.76 21.48 -6.34
C LYS A 107 13.59 22.62 -5.77
N GLN A 108 14.61 22.30 -4.98
CA GLN A 108 15.55 23.29 -4.43
C GLN A 108 16.80 23.49 -5.30
N GLY A 109 16.87 22.87 -6.49
CA GLY A 109 18.03 22.97 -7.38
C GLY A 109 19.25 22.15 -6.94
N LYS A 110 19.08 21.17 -6.03
CA LYS A 110 20.15 20.37 -5.41
C LYS A 110 20.07 18.89 -5.83
N LYS A 111 19.97 18.61 -7.14
CA LYS A 111 19.72 17.25 -7.64
C LYS A 111 20.82 16.26 -7.27
N GLU A 112 22.06 16.73 -7.21
CA GLU A 112 23.25 15.98 -6.79
C GLU A 112 23.14 15.46 -5.36
N VAL A 113 22.57 16.25 -4.44
CA VAL A 113 22.31 15.82 -3.05
C VAL A 113 21.29 14.68 -3.04
N GLY A 114 20.20 14.82 -3.78
CA GLY A 114 19.19 13.77 -3.89
C GLY A 114 19.72 12.48 -4.51
N ALA A 115 20.66 12.57 -5.47
CA ALA A 115 21.26 11.41 -6.12
C ALA A 115 22.22 10.61 -5.22
N GLN A 116 22.83 11.26 -4.23
CA GLN A 116 23.74 10.64 -3.27
C GLN A 116 23.03 10.12 -2.02
N ALA A 117 21.75 10.46 -1.84
CA ALA A 117 20.99 10.09 -0.67
C ALA A 117 20.79 8.57 -0.57
N VAL A 118 20.93 8.03 0.64
CA VAL A 118 20.57 6.65 0.97
C VAL A 118 19.56 6.69 2.12
N VAL A 119 18.52 5.87 2.03
CA VAL A 119 17.47 5.81 3.05
C VAL A 119 17.35 4.39 3.59
N HIS A 120 17.40 4.27 4.91
CA HIS A 120 17.10 3.04 5.64
C HIS A 120 15.76 3.19 6.34
N ALA A 121 14.94 2.14 6.33
CA ALA A 121 13.68 2.09 7.06
C ALA A 121 13.71 0.93 8.05
N ASP A 122 13.86 1.24 9.32
CA ASP A 122 13.82 0.27 10.40
C ASP A 122 12.36 0.12 10.86
N VAL A 123 11.76 -1.02 10.54
CA VAL A 123 10.35 -1.33 10.86
C VAL A 123 10.30 -2.35 11.99
N SER A 124 9.67 -1.97 13.10
CA SER A 124 9.48 -2.83 14.27
C SER A 124 8.01 -3.24 14.39
N LEU A 125 7.75 -4.54 14.50
CA LEU A 125 6.46 -5.08 14.91
C LEU A 125 6.51 -5.41 16.40
N GLY A 126 5.60 -4.84 17.17
CA GLY A 126 5.58 -5.00 18.63
C GLY A 126 4.19 -4.94 19.23
N ARG A 127 4.14 -5.00 20.56
CA ARG A 127 2.90 -4.77 21.31
C ARG A 127 2.79 -3.28 21.62
N PRO A 128 1.70 -2.61 21.22
CA PRO A 128 1.46 -1.22 21.58
C PRO A 128 1.09 -1.10 23.05
N THR A 129 1.37 0.06 23.66
CA THR A 129 1.17 0.31 25.10
C THR A 129 -0.30 0.22 25.51
N ASP A 130 -1.19 0.81 24.70
CA ASP A 130 -2.57 1.10 25.14
C ASP A 130 -3.65 0.32 24.37
N ARG A 131 -3.30 -0.81 23.72
CA ARG A 131 -4.27 -1.65 23.01
C ARG A 131 -3.80 -3.10 22.86
N LEU A 132 -4.75 -4.02 22.73
CA LEU A 132 -4.46 -5.43 22.44
C LEU A 132 -3.97 -5.61 20.99
N GLY A 133 -3.19 -6.67 20.76
CA GLY A 133 -2.69 -7.03 19.43
C GLY A 133 -1.32 -6.45 19.11
N PHE A 134 -1.09 -6.15 17.83
CA PHE A 134 0.18 -5.65 17.32
C PHE A 134 0.10 -4.17 16.89
N GLY A 135 1.26 -3.51 16.92
CA GLY A 135 1.51 -2.17 16.43
C GLY A 135 2.84 -2.12 15.68
N LEU A 136 3.04 -1.03 14.93
CA LEU A 136 4.26 -0.77 14.17
C LEU A 136 4.95 0.48 14.72
N LYS A 137 6.28 0.45 14.74
CA LYS A 137 7.15 1.64 14.86
C LYS A 137 8.04 1.71 13.63
N VAL A 138 8.24 2.90 13.09
CA VAL A 138 9.16 3.13 11.96
C VAL A 138 10.19 4.18 12.33
N VAL A 139 11.46 3.89 12.03
CA VAL A 139 12.54 4.89 12.03
C VAL A 139 13.14 4.96 10.63
N LEU A 140 13.10 6.14 10.03
CA LEU A 140 13.77 6.42 8.76
C LEU A 140 15.12 7.08 9.03
N ARG A 141 16.19 6.50 8.52
CA ARG A 141 17.54 7.07 8.59
C ARG A 141 17.98 7.51 7.21
N VAL A 142 18.47 8.75 7.10
CA VAL A 142 18.89 9.36 5.84
C VAL A 142 20.39 9.66 5.88
N GLU A 143 21.13 9.09 4.94
CA GLU A 143 22.54 9.37 4.69
C GLU A 143 22.70 10.28 3.46
N GLY A 144 23.79 11.05 3.39
CA GLY A 144 24.15 11.86 2.22
C GLY A 144 23.34 13.16 2.06
N VAL A 145 22.50 13.52 3.03
CA VAL A 145 21.67 14.74 2.99
C VAL A 145 21.83 15.55 4.28
N GLU A 146 22.67 16.58 4.22
CA GLU A 146 22.90 17.48 5.37
C GLU A 146 21.82 18.55 5.53
N ASP A 147 21.11 18.90 4.46
CA ASP A 147 20.07 19.91 4.50
C ASP A 147 18.77 19.34 5.11
N GLN A 148 18.44 19.77 6.33
CA GLN A 148 17.24 19.31 7.03
C GLN A 148 15.96 19.69 6.28
N SER A 149 15.94 20.82 5.57
CA SER A 149 14.74 21.28 4.86
C SER A 149 14.34 20.33 3.73
N ILE A 150 15.31 19.63 3.11
CA ILE A 150 15.05 18.60 2.10
C ILE A 150 14.38 17.39 2.76
N ILE A 151 14.89 16.96 3.91
CA ILE A 151 14.35 15.82 4.66
C ILE A 151 12.94 16.09 5.16
N ASP A 152 12.70 17.28 5.70
CA ASP A 152 11.38 17.69 6.20
C ASP A 152 10.39 17.78 5.02
N ALA A 153 10.78 18.41 3.91
CA ALA A 153 9.96 18.47 2.70
C ALA A 153 9.68 17.07 2.13
N ALA A 154 10.65 16.15 2.18
CA ALA A 154 10.46 14.76 1.79
C ALA A 154 9.43 14.05 2.68
N HIS A 155 9.48 14.27 3.99
CA HIS A 155 8.51 13.71 4.93
C HIS A 155 7.10 14.28 4.74
N GLU A 156 6.98 15.55 4.35
CA GLU A 156 5.71 16.17 3.96
C GLU A 156 5.16 15.67 2.63
N MET A 157 5.97 15.11 1.74
CA MET A 157 5.53 14.70 0.40
C MET A 157 5.42 13.19 0.19
N CYS A 158 6.20 12.39 0.92
CA CYS A 158 6.21 10.94 0.81
C CYS A 158 4.81 10.35 1.09
N PRO A 159 4.20 9.63 0.13
CA PRO A 159 2.89 9.00 0.33
C PRO A 159 2.80 8.12 1.59
N TYR A 160 3.85 7.35 1.90
CA TYR A 160 3.86 6.47 3.07
C TYR A 160 3.87 7.28 4.38
N SER A 161 4.68 8.35 4.46
CA SER A 161 4.68 9.26 5.60
C SER A 161 3.33 9.94 5.81
N ARG A 162 2.71 10.41 4.73
CA ARG A 162 1.37 11.03 4.80
C ARG A 162 0.31 10.05 5.28
N ALA A 163 0.36 8.80 4.82
CA ALA A 163 -0.59 7.76 5.21
C ALA A 163 -0.46 7.38 6.70
N LEU A 164 0.74 7.48 7.27
CA LEU A 164 1.04 7.04 8.63
C LEU A 164 1.06 8.14 9.69
N ARG A 165 1.09 9.42 9.29
CA ARG A 165 1.28 10.57 10.17
C ARG A 165 0.42 10.55 11.45
N GLU A 166 -0.85 10.21 11.32
CA GLU A 166 -1.80 10.16 12.44
C GLU A 166 -2.02 8.73 12.99
N ALA A 167 -1.41 7.72 12.36
CA ALA A 167 -1.68 6.30 12.64
C ALA A 167 -0.60 5.64 13.51
N ILE A 168 0.68 5.95 13.25
CA ILE A 168 1.82 5.40 14.01
C ILE A 168 2.91 6.45 14.17
N VAL A 169 3.80 6.24 15.14
CA VAL A 169 5.02 7.05 15.29
C VAL A 169 5.99 6.71 14.15
N VAL A 170 6.32 7.72 13.36
CA VAL A 170 7.40 7.69 12.37
C VAL A 170 8.47 8.70 12.80
N GLU A 171 9.64 8.20 13.16
CA GLU A 171 10.80 9.04 13.46
C GLU A 171 11.67 9.15 12.20
N VAL A 172 12.13 10.36 11.87
CA VAL A 172 13.09 10.59 10.80
C VAL A 172 14.37 11.15 11.38
N GLN A 173 15.49 10.51 11.07
CA GLN A 173 16.79 10.80 11.66
C GLN A 173 17.82 10.96 10.55
N LYS A 174 18.67 11.99 10.68
CA LYS A 174 19.91 12.04 9.91
C LYS A 174 20.85 10.98 10.44
N GLN A 175 21.44 10.22 9.53
CA GLN A 175 22.49 9.28 9.88
C GLN A 175 23.84 9.95 9.64
N LYS A 176 24.58 10.17 10.73
CA LYS A 176 25.97 10.59 10.64
C LYS A 176 26.80 9.41 10.13
N ALA A 177 27.66 9.67 9.15
CA ALA A 177 28.67 8.72 8.69
C ALA A 177 29.63 8.32 9.81
#